data_AF-A0A7Y6IGW6-F1
#
_entry.id   AF-A0A7Y6IGW6-F1
#
_cell.length_a   1.000
_cell.length_b   1.000
_cell.length_c   1.000
_cell.angle_alpha   90.00
_cell.angle_beta   90.00
_cell.angle_gamma   90.00
#
_symmetry.space_group_name_H-M   'P 1'
#
loop_
_entity.id
_entity.type
_entity.pdbx_description
1 polymer ?
#
loop_
_entity_poly.entity_id
_entity_poly.type
_entity_poly.pdbx_seq_one_letter_code
_entity_poly.pdbx_strand_id
1 'polypeptide(L)'
;MDPTSPAPRVLVIGLDPYRVPGSWDPKPVADAIEVGLARFAEHGVGVETCLFGLDGGDDVETIVTHALSARPWECVVIGGGVRKAEDQLELFEQVVNLVRRHAPDAAIAFNSTPTDTFDAAARWIGTPGPSGSG
;
A
#
# COMPACT_ATOMS: atom_id res chain seq x y z
N MET A 1 18.85 -1.46 -15.02
CA MET A 1 18.42 -0.60 -13.90
C MET A 1 18.86 0.81 -14.24
N ASP A 2 17.90 1.68 -14.48
CA ASP A 2 18.14 3.10 -14.74
C ASP A 2 18.35 3.80 -13.37
N PRO A 3 19.51 4.43 -13.10
CA PRO A 3 19.84 5.01 -11.79
C PRO A 3 19.02 6.25 -11.42
N THR A 4 17.98 6.59 -12.18
CA THR A 4 17.19 7.82 -12.05
C THR A 4 15.80 7.61 -11.43
N SER A 5 15.34 6.38 -11.24
CA SER A 5 14.06 6.14 -10.55
C SER A 5 14.22 6.33 -9.03
N PRO A 6 13.45 7.21 -8.39
CA PRO A 6 13.54 7.43 -6.95
C PRO A 6 13.27 6.12 -6.20
N ALA A 7 14.07 5.85 -5.17
CA ALA A 7 13.85 4.70 -4.32
C ALA A 7 12.41 4.72 -3.77
N PRO A 8 11.72 3.57 -3.71
CA PRO A 8 10.37 3.51 -3.16
C PRO A 8 10.30 4.06 -1.74
N ARG A 9 9.37 5.01 -1.53
CA ARG A 9 9.11 5.68 -0.25
C ARG A 9 7.77 5.23 0.35
N VAL A 10 6.89 4.65 -0.46
CA VAL A 10 5.55 4.22 -0.08
C VAL A 10 5.37 2.73 -0.33
N LEU A 11 4.81 2.04 0.67
CA LEU A 11 4.33 0.66 0.53
C LEU A 11 2.81 0.65 0.55
N VAL A 12 2.19 -0.03 -0.42
CA VAL A 12 0.74 -0.27 -0.44
C VAL A 12 0.48 -1.73 -0.07
N ILE A 13 -0.13 -1.96 1.09
CA ILE A 13 -0.56 -3.28 1.53
C ILE A 13 -2.03 -3.46 1.13
N GLY A 14 -2.36 -4.55 0.44
CA GLY A 14 -3.73 -4.79 -0.02
C GLY A 14 -4.02 -6.26 -0.32
N LEU A 15 -5.23 -6.52 -0.80
CA LEU A 15 -5.60 -7.83 -1.31
C LEU A 15 -5.34 -7.90 -2.81
N ASP A 16 -4.88 -9.05 -3.29
CA ASP A 16 -4.93 -9.37 -4.71
C ASP A 16 -6.40 -9.63 -5.10
N PRO A 17 -7.03 -8.77 -5.93
CA PRO A 17 -8.44 -8.91 -6.26
C PRO A 17 -8.77 -10.26 -6.90
N TYR A 18 -7.84 -10.90 -7.61
CA TYR A 18 -8.06 -12.20 -8.24
C TYR A 18 -7.99 -13.38 -7.26
N ARG A 19 -7.54 -13.14 -6.03
CA ARG A 19 -7.38 -14.15 -4.97
C ARG A 19 -8.28 -13.87 -3.76
N VAL A 20 -9.32 -13.05 -3.93
CA VAL A 20 -10.39 -12.86 -2.96
C VAL A 20 -11.57 -13.75 -3.34
N PRO A 21 -11.97 -14.72 -2.48
CA PRO A 21 -13.10 -15.59 -2.77
C PRO A 21 -14.41 -14.82 -2.99
N GLY A 22 -15.25 -15.33 -3.91
CA GLY A 22 -16.59 -14.81 -4.15
C GLY A 22 -17.02 -14.91 -5.61
N SER A 23 -18.31 -14.67 -5.86
CA SER A 23 -18.89 -14.66 -7.21
C SER A 23 -19.00 -13.23 -7.74
N TRP A 24 -17.86 -12.62 -8.07
CA TRP A 24 -17.77 -11.25 -8.59
C TRP A 24 -16.63 -11.13 -9.61
N ASP A 25 -16.64 -10.06 -10.42
CA ASP A 25 -15.58 -9.78 -11.41
C ASP A 25 -14.45 -8.95 -10.77
N PRO A 26 -13.22 -9.48 -10.64
CA PRO A 26 -12.08 -8.76 -10.06
C PRO A 26 -11.51 -7.65 -10.95
N LYS A 27 -11.76 -7.68 -12.26
CA LYS A 27 -11.12 -6.79 -13.22
C LYS A 27 -11.32 -5.30 -12.93
N PRO A 28 -12.54 -4.80 -12.62
CA PRO A 28 -12.75 -3.38 -12.33
C PRO A 28 -11.94 -2.88 -11.12
N VAL A 29 -11.72 -3.73 -10.12
CA VAL A 29 -10.90 -3.38 -8.94
C VAL A 29 -9.43 -3.38 -9.32
N ALA A 30 -8.96 -4.38 -10.07
CA ALA A 30 -7.58 -4.43 -10.56
C ALA A 30 -7.24 -3.19 -11.41
N ASP A 31 -8.10 -2.84 -12.37
CA ASP A 31 -7.94 -1.66 -13.22
C ASP A 31 -7.88 -0.37 -12.38
N ALA A 32 -8.70 -0.28 -11.32
CA ALA A 32 -8.70 0.88 -10.42
C ALA A 32 -7.44 0.95 -9.53
N ILE A 33 -6.86 -0.19 -9.14
CA ILE A 33 -5.57 -0.25 -8.44
C ILE A 33 -4.46 0.27 -9.38
N GLU A 34 -4.43 -0.18 -10.63
CA GLU A 34 -3.44 0.28 -11.63
C GLU A 34 -3.51 1.79 -11.83
N VAL A 35 -4.72 2.35 -11.96
CA VAL A 35 -4.93 3.82 -12.04
C VAL A 35 -4.37 4.53 -10.80
N GLY A 36 -4.65 4.01 -9.60
CA GLY A 36 -4.15 4.59 -8.36
C GLY A 36 -2.62 4.55 -8.26
N LEU A 37 -1.99 3.45 -8.70
CA LEU A 37 -0.54 3.27 -8.69
C LEU A 37 0.17 4.13 -9.73
N ALA A 38 -0.40 4.29 -10.93
CA ALA A 38 0.17 5.13 -11.98
C ALA A 38 0.39 6.59 -11.53
N ARG A 39 -0.50 7.10 -10.67
CA ARG A 39 -0.41 8.46 -10.12
C ARG A 39 0.85 8.71 -9.28
N PHE A 40 1.43 7.68 -8.66
CA PHE A 40 2.71 7.82 -7.95
C PHE A 40 3.84 8.22 -8.91
N ALA A 41 3.90 7.58 -10.08
CA ALA A 41 4.90 7.89 -11.11
C ALA A 41 4.72 9.30 -11.68
N GLU A 42 3.47 9.74 -11.90
CA GLU A 42 3.14 11.10 -12.34
C GLU A 42 3.68 12.19 -11.38
N HIS A 43 3.80 11.86 -10.09
CA HIS A 43 4.29 12.77 -9.05
C HIS A 43 5.74 12.49 -8.62
N GLY A 44 6.45 11.61 -9.33
CA GLY A 44 7.84 11.27 -9.04
C GLY A 44 8.03 10.58 -7.68
N VAL A 45 7.02 9.85 -7.20
CA VAL A 45 7.08 9.08 -5.95
C VAL A 45 7.25 7.61 -6.27
N GLY A 46 8.29 6.99 -5.72
CA GLY A 46 8.46 5.53 -5.82
C GLY A 46 7.47 4.80 -4.89
N VAL A 47 6.79 3.79 -5.41
CA VAL A 47 5.82 2.96 -4.69
C VAL A 47 6.09 1.47 -4.92
N GLU A 48 5.92 0.66 -3.88
CA GLU A 48 5.86 -0.80 -3.98
C GLU A 48 4.51 -1.31 -3.44
N THR A 49 4.12 -2.52 -3.85
CA THR A 49 2.90 -3.17 -3.38
C THR A 49 3.21 -4.48 -2.67
N CYS A 50 2.42 -4.79 -1.66
CA CYS A 50 2.37 -6.07 -0.99
C CYS A 50 0.90 -6.53 -1.06
N LEU A 51 0.60 -7.36 -2.07
CA LEU A 51 -0.73 -7.91 -2.29
C LEU A 51 -0.75 -9.39 -1.89
N PHE A 52 -1.76 -9.80 -1.15
CA PHE A 52 -1.97 -11.18 -0.72
C PHE A 52 -3.41 -11.65 -0.95
N GLY A 53 -3.60 -12.95 -1.08
CA GLY A 53 -4.90 -13.60 -1.27
C GLY A 53 -5.60 -13.95 0.05
N LEU A 54 -6.92 -14.16 -0.03
CA LEU A 54 -7.72 -14.76 1.05
C LEU A 54 -8.12 -16.21 0.72
N ASP A 55 -7.43 -16.82 -0.25
CA ASP A 55 -7.60 -18.20 -0.70
C ASP A 55 -6.83 -19.23 0.16
N GLY A 56 -6.14 -18.77 1.22
CA GLY A 56 -5.34 -19.59 2.11
C GLY A 56 -3.96 -19.97 1.57
N GLY A 57 -3.56 -19.46 0.41
CA GLY A 57 -2.24 -19.71 -0.18
C GLY A 57 -1.10 -18.89 0.45
N ASP A 58 -1.43 -17.83 1.17
CA ASP A 58 -0.48 -16.86 1.69
C ASP A 58 -0.37 -16.92 3.22
N ASP A 59 0.86 -16.91 3.73
CA ASP A 59 1.14 -16.53 5.11
C ASP A 59 1.26 -15.00 5.19
N VAL A 60 0.13 -14.37 5.54
CA VAL A 60 0.01 -12.91 5.58
C VAL A 60 1.01 -12.28 6.53
N GLU A 61 1.25 -12.86 7.71
CA GLU A 61 2.21 -12.30 8.68
C GLU A 61 3.61 -12.28 8.09
N THR A 62 4.04 -13.39 7.50
CA THR A 62 5.37 -13.51 6.89
C THR A 62 5.54 -12.55 5.71
N ILE A 63 4.57 -12.51 4.78
CA ILE A 63 4.64 -11.68 3.58
C ILE A 63 4.65 -10.19 3.94
N VAL A 64 3.75 -9.77 4.84
CA VAL A 64 3.66 -8.36 5.27
C VAL A 64 4.91 -7.96 6.06
N THR A 65 5.41 -8.81 6.96
CA THR A 65 6.65 -8.55 7.72
C THR A 65 7.85 -8.39 6.79
N HIS A 66 7.97 -9.25 5.78
CA HIS A 66 9.05 -9.18 4.80
C HIS A 66 8.99 -7.86 4.00
N ALA A 67 7.81 -7.48 3.50
CA ALA A 67 7.64 -6.22 2.77
C ALA A 67 7.95 -4.99 3.65
N LEU A 68 7.49 -4.97 4.90
CA LEU A 68 7.76 -3.87 5.83
C LEU A 68 9.24 -3.76 6.20
N SER A 69 9.94 -4.89 6.30
CA SER A 69 11.35 -4.93 6.70
C SER A 69 12.34 -4.72 5.54
N ALA A 70 11.86 -4.70 4.29
CA ALA A 70 12.72 -4.62 3.11
C ALA A 70 13.52 -3.31 3.02
N ARG A 71 12.94 -2.20 3.53
CA ARG A 71 13.55 -0.86 3.55
C ARG A 71 12.76 0.06 4.49
N PRO A 72 13.32 1.22 4.91
CA PRO A 72 12.54 2.26 5.56
C PRO A 72 11.45 2.80 4.63
N TRP A 73 10.24 2.95 5.15
CA TRP A 73 9.09 3.52 4.45
C TRP A 73 8.73 4.86 5.09
N GLU A 74 8.34 5.84 4.29
CA GLU A 74 7.76 7.09 4.81
C GLU A 74 6.26 6.95 5.08
N CYS A 75 5.58 6.17 4.25
CA CYS A 75 4.15 5.93 4.39
C CYS A 75 3.80 4.49 4.01
N VAL A 76 2.93 3.86 4.79
CA VAL A 76 2.28 2.60 4.46
C VAL A 76 0.79 2.86 4.25
N VAL A 77 0.32 2.64 3.02
CA VAL A 77 -1.11 2.69 2.70
C VAL A 77 -1.70 1.30 2.90
N ILE A 78 -2.67 1.18 3.80
CA ILE A 78 -3.44 -0.06 3.95
C ILE A 78 -4.69 0.08 3.08
N GLY A 79 -4.83 -0.81 2.09
CA GLY A 79 -5.90 -0.82 1.10
C GLY A 79 -7.29 -1.05 1.69
N GLY A 80 -8.33 -0.48 1.08
CA GLY A 80 -9.72 -0.65 1.53
C GLY A 80 -10.19 -2.11 1.58
N GLY A 81 -9.63 -2.96 0.72
CA GLY A 81 -9.93 -4.39 0.69
C GLY A 81 -9.53 -5.16 1.94
N VAL A 82 -8.65 -4.62 2.80
CA VAL A 82 -8.25 -5.23 4.09
C VAL A 82 -9.14 -4.76 5.25
N ARG A 83 -9.89 -3.67 5.05
CA ARG A 83 -10.47 -2.86 6.14
C ARG A 83 -11.99 -2.75 6.12
N LYS A 84 -12.62 -2.98 4.97
CA LYS A 84 -14.03 -2.63 4.74
C LYS A 84 -15.00 -3.77 5.03
N ALA A 85 -14.54 -5.02 5.02
CA ALA A 85 -15.39 -6.14 5.38
C ALA A 85 -15.31 -6.39 6.88
N GLU A 86 -16.46 -6.55 7.54
CA GLU A 86 -16.53 -6.71 9.01
C GLU A 86 -15.80 -7.98 9.48
N ASP A 87 -15.78 -9.02 8.66
CA ASP A 87 -15.08 -10.28 8.91
C ASP A 87 -13.54 -10.18 8.77
N GLN A 88 -13.03 -9.03 8.31
CA GLN A 88 -11.59 -8.77 8.19
C GLN A 88 -11.03 -7.91 9.33
N LEU A 89 -11.80 -7.66 10.39
CA LEU A 89 -11.34 -6.81 11.50
C LEU A 89 -10.04 -7.32 12.13
N GLU A 90 -9.94 -8.62 12.40
CA GLU A 90 -8.73 -9.23 12.99
C GLU A 90 -7.53 -9.11 12.04
N LEU A 91 -7.74 -9.32 10.74
CA LEU A 91 -6.72 -9.13 9.71
C LEU A 91 -6.26 -7.67 9.67
N PHE A 92 -7.19 -6.72 9.76
CA PHE A 92 -6.85 -5.29 9.78
C PHE A 92 -6.01 -4.94 11.01
N GLU A 93 -6.42 -5.40 12.20
CA GLU A 93 -5.66 -5.22 13.44
C GLU A 93 -4.25 -5.82 13.33
N GLN A 94 -4.14 -7.02 12.76
CA GLN A 94 -2.86 -7.68 12.52
C GLN A 94 -1.95 -6.84 11.63
N VAL A 95 -2.44 -6.36 10.48
CA VAL A 95 -1.66 -5.54 9.55
C VAL A 95 -1.22 -4.22 10.22
N VAL A 96 -2.10 -3.53 10.94
CA VAL A 96 -1.74 -2.29 11.67
C VAL A 96 -0.64 -2.55 12.70
N ASN A 97 -0.76 -3.64 13.46
CA ASN A 97 0.25 -4.01 14.45
C ASN A 97 1.59 -4.40 13.80
N LEU A 98 1.57 -5.06 12.64
CA LEU A 98 2.78 -5.35 11.87
C LEU A 98 3.46 -4.08 11.39
N VAL A 99 2.71 -3.12 10.84
CA VAL A 99 3.27 -1.81 10.44
C VAL A 99 3.92 -1.13 11.64
N ARG A 100 3.22 -1.06 12.78
CA ARG A 100 3.76 -0.45 14.00
C ARG A 100 5.04 -1.14 14.50
N ARG A 101 5.17 -2.46 14.35
CA ARG A 101 6.34 -3.23 14.80
C ARG A 101 7.53 -3.13 13.86
N HIS A 102 7.29 -3.20 12.55
CA HIS A 102 8.35 -3.38 11.54
C HIS A 102 8.68 -2.11 10.74
N ALA A 103 7.78 -1.13 10.73
CA ALA A 103 7.99 0.18 10.13
C ALA A 103 7.49 1.30 11.06
N PRO A 104 8.01 1.42 12.29
CA PRO A 104 7.48 2.34 13.31
C PRO A 104 7.56 3.83 12.93
N ASP A 105 8.47 4.19 12.03
CA ASP A 105 8.66 5.57 11.56
C ASP A 105 7.74 5.92 10.38
N ALA A 106 7.08 4.93 9.76
CA ALA A 106 6.20 5.16 8.62
C ALA A 106 4.84 5.68 9.10
N ALA A 107 4.34 6.73 8.43
CA ALA A 107 2.95 7.13 8.60
C ALA A 107 2.01 6.03 8.08
N ILE A 108 0.88 5.83 8.76
CA ILE A 108 -0.17 4.91 8.29
C ILE A 108 -1.24 5.73 7.56
N ALA A 109 -1.54 5.33 6.34
CA ALA A 109 -2.58 5.94 5.52
C ALA A 109 -3.66 4.96 5.13
N PHE A 110 -4.88 5.48 4.99
CA PHE A 110 -6.03 4.76 4.49
C PHE A 110 -6.59 5.49 3.27
N ASN A 111 -6.74 4.75 2.18
CA ASN A 111 -7.40 5.21 0.96
C ASN A 111 -8.91 4.92 1.02
N SER A 112 -9.73 5.74 0.35
CA SER A 112 -11.18 5.53 0.29
C SER A 112 -11.56 4.62 -0.88
N THR A 113 -10.84 4.72 -2.00
CA THR A 113 -11.03 3.95 -3.22
C THR A 113 -9.67 3.50 -3.78
N PRO A 114 -9.58 2.45 -4.61
CA PRO A 114 -8.28 2.09 -5.21
C PRO A 114 -7.60 3.25 -5.96
N THR A 115 -8.39 4.13 -6.57
CA THR A 115 -7.92 5.28 -7.35
C THR A 115 -7.35 6.45 -6.53
N ASP A 116 -7.70 6.57 -5.24
CA ASP A 116 -7.20 7.64 -4.35
C ASP A 116 -5.98 7.20 -3.50
N THR A 117 -5.36 6.05 -3.82
CA THR A 117 -4.21 5.50 -3.09
C THR A 117 -3.03 6.49 -3.01
N PHE A 118 -2.74 7.21 -4.10
CA PHE A 118 -1.74 8.28 -4.09
C PHE A 118 -2.13 9.42 -3.15
N ASP A 119 -3.36 9.93 -3.23
CA ASP A 119 -3.83 11.02 -2.37
C ASP A 119 -3.78 10.64 -0.89
N ALA A 120 -4.00 9.37 -0.58
CA ALA A 120 -3.86 8.84 0.77
C ALA A 120 -2.43 8.93 1.30
N ALA A 121 -1.44 8.55 0.49
CA ALA A 121 -0.03 8.66 0.84
C ALA A 121 0.45 10.12 0.88
N ALA A 122 -0.01 10.95 -0.06
CA ALA A 122 0.37 12.36 -0.22
C ALA A 122 0.08 13.23 1.00
N ARG A 123 -0.83 12.81 1.89
CA ARG A 123 -1.08 13.49 3.18
C ARG A 123 0.12 13.43 4.14
N TRP A 124 1.03 12.48 3.95
CA TRP A 124 2.08 12.15 4.91
C TRP A 124 3.49 12.22 4.34
N ILE A 125 3.65 11.96 3.04
CA ILE A 125 4.97 12.05 2.40
C ILE A 125 5.30 13.51 2.11
N GLY A 126 6.52 13.90 2.45
CA GLY A 126 7.04 15.20 2.04
C GLY A 126 7.13 15.25 0.52
N THR A 127 6.29 16.08 -0.11
CA THR A 127 6.63 16.59 -1.44
C THR A 127 7.85 17.48 -1.25
N PRO A 128 8.90 17.35 -2.06
CA PRO A 128 9.99 18.32 -2.02
C PRO A 128 9.35 19.69 -2.22
N GLY A 129 9.34 20.52 -1.17
CA GLY A 129 9.04 21.93 -1.33
C GLY A 129 10.03 22.51 -2.34
N PRO A 130 9.69 23.61 -3.05
CA PRO A 130 10.68 24.30 -3.87
C PRO A 130 11.91 24.53 -2.98
N SER A 131 13.06 24.03 -3.42
CA SER A 131 14.33 24.15 -2.71
C SER A 131 14.50 25.59 -2.27
N GLY A 132 14.23 25.84 -0.98
CA GLY A 132 14.31 27.17 -0.40
C GLY A 132 15.76 27.58 -0.40
N SER A 133 16.10 28.55 -1.25
CA SER A 133 17.35 29.28 -1.19
C SER A 133 17.40 30.02 0.15
N GLY A 134 18.22 29.53 1.07
CA GLY A 134 18.58 30.20 2.33
C GLY A 134 20.09 30.19 2.48
#